data_AF-A0A7R9F9K8-F1
#
_entry.id   AF-A0A7R9F9K8-F1
#
_cell.length_a   1.000
_cell.length_b   1.000
_cell.length_c   1.000
_cell.angle_alpha   90.00
_cell.angle_beta   90.00
_cell.angle_gamma   90.00
#
_symmetry.space_group_name_H-M   'P 1'
#
loop_
_entity.id
_entity.type
_entity.pdbx_description
1 polymer ?
#
loop_
_entity_poly.entity_id
_entity_poly.type
_entity_poly.pdbx_seq_one_letter_code
_entity_poly.pdbx_strand_id
1 'polypeptide(L)'
;MSLLNVTLDSFQDVKEAAQFTWLDHSVFAFMLVMSTVVGVLIGVCGKQDTKVDYLLGGKKMGILPISMSLIFSHLSGVTFMGMPAEIYTYNTMYFMTNVAGLFVALIIGYVFLPVFFNLQLTSTYEYLELRFDQKVRIMASLLFTVSLLLYLPIVVYVPALAFNHVSGISIHFITTIVVSVCVLYTMLGGIKAVVWTDFLQSFVTMGSCLAVIILGLIKIGGFKNMWDISYAGGRIEFFE
;
A
#
# COMPACT_ATOMS: atom_id res chain seq x y z
N MET A 1 -3.67 -26.64 -29.91
CA MET A 1 -2.20 -26.77 -29.80
C MET A 1 -1.47 -25.48 -30.22
N SER A 2 -1.90 -24.76 -31.26
CA SER A 2 -1.28 -23.46 -31.62
C SER A 2 -1.53 -22.33 -30.60
N LEU A 3 -2.73 -22.23 -30.02
CA LEU A 3 -3.03 -21.22 -28.98
C LEU A 3 -2.21 -21.38 -27.70
N LEU A 4 -1.77 -22.61 -27.39
CA LEU A 4 -0.98 -22.91 -26.18
C LEU A 4 0.51 -22.63 -26.40
N ASN A 5 1.01 -22.77 -27.64
CA ASN A 5 2.36 -22.35 -27.99
C ASN A 5 2.47 -20.84 -28.11
N VAL A 6 1.45 -20.15 -28.65
CA VAL A 6 1.43 -18.67 -28.70
C VAL A 6 1.39 -18.06 -27.30
N THR A 7 0.67 -18.65 -26.35
CA THR A 7 0.71 -18.18 -24.96
C THR A 7 2.07 -18.45 -24.33
N LEU A 8 2.64 -19.66 -24.48
CA LEU A 8 3.97 -19.99 -23.94
C LEU A 8 5.10 -19.13 -24.52
N ASP A 9 5.10 -18.85 -25.83
CA ASP A 9 6.06 -17.95 -26.48
C ASP A 9 5.90 -16.53 -25.94
N SER A 10 4.67 -16.02 -25.78
CA SER A 10 4.45 -14.70 -25.17
C SER A 10 4.88 -14.64 -23.69
N PHE A 11 4.79 -15.75 -22.94
CA PHE A 11 5.32 -15.83 -21.58
C PHE A 11 6.85 -15.90 -21.55
N GLN A 12 7.49 -16.57 -22.53
CA GLN A 12 8.95 -16.60 -22.66
C GLN A 12 9.52 -15.25 -23.10
N ASP A 13 8.88 -14.57 -24.05
CA ASP A 13 9.26 -13.22 -24.50
C ASP A 13 9.14 -12.19 -23.37
N VAL A 14 8.11 -12.29 -22.51
CA VAL A 14 7.99 -11.46 -21.30
C VAL A 14 9.11 -11.78 -20.31
N LYS A 15 9.52 -13.04 -20.18
CA LYS A 15 10.59 -13.47 -19.26
C LYS A 15 11.98 -13.02 -19.73
N GLU A 16 12.22 -12.99 -21.04
CA GLU A 16 13.48 -12.49 -21.63
C GLU A 16 13.53 -10.96 -21.69
N ALA A 17 12.40 -10.28 -21.91
CA ALA A 17 12.33 -8.82 -21.93
C ALA A 17 12.28 -8.16 -20.54
N ALA A 18 11.94 -8.90 -19.48
CA ALA A 18 11.78 -8.40 -18.11
C ALA A 18 12.98 -8.71 -17.20
N GLN A 19 14.21 -8.61 -17.70
CA GLN A 19 15.37 -8.60 -16.82
C GLN A 19 15.54 -7.22 -16.21
N PHE A 20 15.49 -7.16 -14.88
CA PHE A 20 15.74 -5.95 -14.09
C PHE A 20 17.03 -5.26 -14.56
N THR A 21 16.90 -4.05 -15.10
CA THR A 21 18.06 -3.27 -15.53
C THR A 21 18.79 -2.76 -14.28
N TRP A 22 20.07 -2.39 -14.42
CA TRP A 22 20.82 -1.75 -13.32
C TRP A 22 20.10 -0.48 -12.80
N LEU A 23 19.35 0.20 -13.68
CA LEU A 23 18.50 1.34 -13.33
C LEU A 23 17.39 0.97 -12.34
N ASP A 24 16.71 -0.16 -12.53
CA ASP A 24 15.60 -0.58 -11.66
C ASP A 24 16.11 -0.92 -10.24
N HIS A 25 17.27 -1.57 -10.16
CA HIS A 25 17.96 -1.82 -8.90
C HIS A 25 18.36 -0.51 -8.20
N SER A 26 18.84 0.48 -8.97
CA SER A 26 19.24 1.77 -8.42
C SER A 26 18.05 2.55 -7.86
N VAL A 27 16.89 2.52 -8.52
CA VAL A 27 15.65 3.17 -8.06
C VAL A 27 15.15 2.50 -6.79
N PHE A 28 15.16 1.17 -6.73
CA PHE A 28 14.78 0.42 -5.55
C PHE A 28 15.69 0.72 -4.35
N ALA A 29 17.01 0.70 -4.54
CA ALA A 29 17.97 1.04 -3.50
C ALA A 29 17.82 2.49 -3.05
N PHE A 30 17.61 3.41 -3.98
CA PHE A 30 17.37 4.82 -3.69
C PHE A 30 16.13 5.01 -2.81
N MET A 31 15.03 4.31 -3.08
CA MET A 31 13.84 4.36 -2.21
C MET A 31 14.14 3.90 -0.78
N LEU A 32 14.81 2.75 -0.61
CA LEU A 32 15.14 2.24 0.72
C LEU A 32 16.06 3.19 1.49
N VAL A 33 17.05 3.77 0.81
CA VAL A 33 17.96 4.75 1.39
C VAL A 33 17.20 6.02 1.77
N MET A 34 16.35 6.54 0.89
CA MET A 34 15.52 7.72 1.18
C MET A 34 14.64 7.50 2.43
N SER A 35 13.97 6.35 2.53
CA SER A 35 13.14 6.03 3.70
C SER A 35 13.96 5.94 4.98
N THR A 36 15.14 5.31 4.91
CA THR A 36 16.06 5.21 6.06
C THR A 36 16.59 6.58 6.48
N VAL A 37 17.01 7.40 5.52
CA VAL A 37 17.54 8.75 5.78
C VAL A 37 16.47 9.63 6.44
N VAL A 38 15.24 9.61 5.93
CA VAL A 38 14.13 10.36 6.52
C VAL A 38 13.84 9.89 7.95
N GLY A 39 13.81 8.58 8.18
CA GLY A 39 13.61 8.04 9.52
C GLY A 39 14.73 8.38 10.50
N VAL A 40 15.99 8.30 10.07
CA VAL A 40 17.16 8.65 10.87
C VAL A 40 17.20 10.16 11.14
N LEU A 41 16.94 11.01 10.15
CA LEU A 41 16.90 12.46 10.33
C LEU A 41 15.82 12.86 11.36
N ILE A 42 14.64 12.27 11.27
CA ILE A 42 13.53 12.55 12.21
C ILE A 42 13.81 11.96 13.60
N GLY A 43 14.48 10.81 13.69
CA GLY A 43 14.84 10.18 14.96
C GLY A 43 16.00 10.86 15.69
N VAL A 44 17.01 11.33 14.96
CA VAL A 44 18.21 11.96 15.54
C VAL A 44 18.04 13.46 15.72
N CYS A 45 17.42 14.16 14.76
CA CYS A 45 17.22 15.62 14.85
C CYS A 45 15.86 16.01 15.45
N GLY A 46 14.87 15.13 15.40
CA GLY A 46 13.59 15.36 16.06
C GLY A 46 13.69 15.02 17.53
N LYS A 47 13.60 16.02 18.42
CA LYS A 47 13.48 15.78 19.87
C LYS A 47 12.18 15.01 20.13
N GLN A 48 12.26 13.71 20.37
CA GLN A 48 11.12 12.82 20.66
C GLN A 48 11.03 12.56 22.17
N ASP A 49 10.97 13.62 22.97
CA ASP A 49 11.11 13.53 24.42
C ASP A 49 9.87 12.93 25.13
N THR A 50 8.71 12.84 24.44
CA THR A 50 7.44 12.40 25.04
C THR A 50 6.76 11.29 24.22
N LYS A 51 6.08 10.34 24.89
CA LYS A 51 5.28 9.27 24.24
C LYS A 51 4.28 9.80 23.21
N VAL A 52 3.70 10.97 23.46
CA VAL A 52 2.77 11.67 22.55
C VAL A 52 3.48 12.12 21.27
N ASP A 53 4.75 12.53 21.35
CA ASP A 53 5.52 12.91 20.16
C ASP A 53 5.88 11.71 19.29
N TYR A 54 6.17 10.56 19.91
CA TYR A 54 6.47 9.31 19.22
C TYR A 54 5.22 8.70 18.55
N LEU A 55 4.10 8.62 19.29
CA LEU A 55 2.88 7.94 18.84
C LEU A 55 1.93 8.82 18.02
N LEU A 56 1.87 10.12 18.29
CA LEU A 56 0.90 11.05 17.67
C LEU A 56 1.57 12.12 16.81
N GLY A 57 2.89 12.06 16.66
CA GLY A 57 3.63 13.01 15.85
C GLY A 57 3.54 14.45 16.35
N GLY A 58 3.30 14.65 17.65
CA GLY A 58 3.17 15.96 18.27
C GLY A 58 1.98 16.80 17.79
N LYS A 59 1.05 16.21 17.00
CA LYS A 59 -0.14 16.87 16.41
C LYS A 59 0.15 18.14 15.59
N LYS A 60 1.39 18.35 15.15
CA LYS A 60 1.84 19.54 14.40
C LYS A 60 2.13 19.27 12.91
N MET A 61 1.76 18.09 12.42
CA MET A 61 2.01 17.73 11.03
C MET A 61 1.08 18.46 10.08
N GLY A 62 1.59 18.76 8.89
CA GLY A 62 0.78 19.32 7.81
C GLY A 62 -0.32 18.36 7.38
N ILE A 63 -1.44 18.90 6.94
CA ILE A 63 -2.62 18.14 6.50
C ILE A 63 -2.26 17.23 5.31
N LEU A 64 -1.47 17.75 4.35
CA LEU A 64 -1.11 17.02 3.13
C LEU A 64 -0.33 15.71 3.40
N PRO A 65 0.80 15.70 4.15
CA PRO A 65 1.50 14.47 4.49
C PRO A 65 0.63 13.43 5.20
N ILE A 66 -0.20 13.87 6.16
CA ILE A 66 -1.07 12.96 6.93
C ILE A 66 -2.12 12.34 6.02
N SER A 67 -2.82 13.13 5.23
CA SER A 67 -3.88 12.63 4.35
C SER A 67 -3.33 11.64 3.32
N MET A 68 -2.18 11.93 2.71
CA MET A 68 -1.54 11.03 1.75
C MET A 68 -1.06 9.74 2.43
N SER A 69 -0.42 9.81 3.60
CA SER A 69 0.00 8.61 4.34
C SER A 69 -1.20 7.74 4.75
N LEU A 70 -2.32 8.34 5.17
CA LEU A 70 -3.55 7.59 5.47
C LEU A 70 -4.09 6.85 4.24
N ILE A 71 -4.14 7.51 3.08
CA ILE A 71 -4.59 6.89 1.83
C ILE A 71 -3.66 5.75 1.43
N PHE A 72 -2.34 5.97 1.47
CA PHE A 72 -1.35 4.96 1.06
C PHE A 72 -1.23 3.82 2.07
N SER A 73 -1.45 4.07 3.36
CA SER A 73 -1.55 3.02 4.38
C SER A 73 -2.70 2.05 4.10
N HIS A 74 -3.78 2.52 3.46
CA HIS A 74 -4.88 1.64 3.01
C HIS A 74 -4.53 0.85 1.74
N LEU A 75 -3.58 1.33 0.92
CA LEU A 75 -3.16 0.70 -0.32
C LEU A 75 -1.94 -0.20 -0.09
N SER A 76 -2.19 -1.46 0.26
CA SER A 76 -1.12 -2.46 0.41
C SER A 76 -0.58 -2.94 -0.94
N GLY A 77 0.63 -3.51 -0.95
CA GLY A 77 1.19 -4.16 -2.15
C GLY A 77 0.32 -5.31 -2.68
N VAL A 78 -0.44 -5.97 -1.79
CA VAL A 78 -1.43 -6.99 -2.15
C VAL A 78 -2.58 -6.37 -2.93
N THR A 79 -3.11 -5.26 -2.46
CA THR A 79 -4.19 -4.53 -3.15
C THR A 79 -3.72 -4.06 -4.52
N PHE A 80 -2.48 -3.58 -4.61
CA PHE A 80 -1.91 -3.04 -5.84
C PHE A 80 -1.78 -4.08 -6.96
N MET A 81 -1.38 -5.31 -6.63
CA MET A 81 -1.31 -6.42 -7.59
C MET A 81 -2.63 -7.18 -7.72
N GLY A 82 -3.37 -7.30 -6.62
CA GLY A 82 -4.60 -8.07 -6.54
C GLY A 82 -5.76 -7.42 -7.28
N MET A 83 -5.97 -6.10 -7.15
CA MET A 83 -7.13 -5.45 -7.78
C MET A 83 -7.11 -5.54 -9.33
N PRO A 84 -5.99 -5.27 -10.04
CA PRO A 84 -5.97 -5.46 -11.49
C PRO A 84 -6.20 -6.91 -11.91
N ALA A 85 -5.67 -7.88 -11.16
CA ALA A 85 -5.86 -9.30 -11.43
C ALA A 85 -7.33 -9.73 -11.20
N GLU A 86 -7.96 -9.22 -10.15
CA GLU A 86 -9.36 -9.44 -9.83
C GLU A 86 -10.25 -8.87 -10.94
N ILE A 87 -10.05 -7.61 -11.34
CA ILE A 87 -10.84 -6.95 -12.39
C ILE A 87 -10.66 -7.66 -13.75
N TYR A 88 -9.46 -8.17 -14.02
CA TYR A 88 -9.19 -8.91 -15.26
C TYR A 88 -9.90 -10.27 -15.31
N THR A 89 -10.11 -10.91 -14.16
CA THR A 89 -10.65 -12.28 -14.05
C THR A 89 -12.15 -12.32 -13.77
N TYR A 90 -12.62 -11.39 -12.93
CA TYR A 90 -13.98 -11.33 -12.38
C TYR A 90 -14.72 -10.03 -12.76
N ASN A 91 -14.27 -9.37 -13.83
CA ASN A 91 -14.90 -8.21 -14.46
C ASN A 91 -14.86 -6.92 -13.63
N THR A 92 -15.43 -5.86 -14.20
CA THR A 92 -15.39 -4.50 -13.64
C THR A 92 -16.33 -4.31 -12.44
N MET A 93 -17.09 -5.32 -12.04
CA MET A 93 -18.05 -5.25 -10.92
C MET A 93 -17.37 -4.92 -9.59
N TYR A 94 -16.08 -5.26 -9.43
CA TYR A 94 -15.26 -4.86 -8.28
C TYR A 94 -15.25 -3.33 -8.06
N PHE A 95 -15.51 -2.53 -9.09
CA PHE A 95 -15.66 -1.08 -8.97
C PHE A 95 -16.75 -0.68 -7.96
N MET A 96 -17.80 -1.50 -7.77
CA MET A 96 -18.86 -1.22 -6.80
C MET A 96 -18.35 -1.14 -5.35
N THR A 97 -17.28 -1.87 -5.02
CA THR A 97 -16.62 -1.78 -3.72
C THR A 97 -16.01 -0.39 -3.47
N ASN A 98 -15.52 0.27 -4.52
CA ASN A 98 -15.01 1.65 -4.41
C ASN A 98 -16.14 2.65 -4.12
N VAL A 99 -17.31 2.46 -4.74
CA VAL A 99 -18.50 3.28 -4.47
C VAL A 99 -18.96 3.10 -3.03
N ALA A 100 -19.06 1.86 -2.54
CA ALA A 100 -19.36 1.58 -1.14
C ALA A 100 -18.33 2.19 -0.19
N GLY A 101 -17.03 2.09 -0.53
CA GLY A 101 -15.94 2.70 0.22
C GLY A 101 -16.05 4.22 0.35
N LEU A 102 -16.52 4.92 -0.70
CA LEU A 102 -16.78 6.36 -0.65
C LEU A 102 -17.84 6.71 0.39
N PHE A 103 -18.95 5.98 0.44
CA PHE A 103 -19.99 6.19 1.46
C PHE A 103 -19.48 5.94 2.87
N VAL A 104 -18.70 4.87 3.07
CA VAL A 104 -18.07 4.58 4.36
C VAL A 104 -17.13 5.70 4.79
N ALA A 105 -16.31 6.23 3.87
CA ALA A 105 -15.40 7.34 4.14
C ALA A 105 -16.16 8.60 4.58
N LEU A 106 -17.29 8.92 3.93
CA LEU A 106 -18.15 10.04 4.33
C LEU A 106 -18.70 9.85 5.75
N ILE A 107 -19.22 8.65 6.06
CA ILE A 107 -19.74 8.34 7.40
C ILE A 107 -18.62 8.46 8.45
N ILE A 108 -17.43 7.93 8.18
CA ILE A 108 -16.27 8.06 9.08
C ILE A 108 -15.93 9.52 9.31
N GLY A 109 -15.87 10.34 8.25
CA GLY A 109 -15.54 11.75 8.33
C GLY A 109 -16.56 12.60 9.09
N TYR A 110 -17.86 12.35 8.91
CA TYR A 110 -18.92 13.16 9.54
C TYR A 110 -19.35 12.66 10.92
N VAL A 111 -19.32 11.35 11.17
CA VAL A 111 -19.88 10.75 12.39
C VAL A 111 -18.78 10.36 13.37
N PHE A 112 -17.80 9.58 12.93
CA PHE A 112 -16.80 9.00 13.83
C PHE A 112 -15.66 9.96 14.15
N LEU A 113 -15.13 10.65 13.14
CA LEU A 113 -14.01 11.58 13.29
C LEU A 113 -14.25 12.67 14.35
N PRO A 114 -15.40 13.38 14.41
CA PRO A 114 -15.61 14.40 15.45
C PRO A 114 -15.65 13.80 16.86
N VAL A 115 -16.17 12.59 17.03
CA VAL A 115 -16.19 11.90 18.33
C VAL A 115 -14.76 11.61 18.79
N PHE A 116 -13.95 10.95 17.95
CA PHE A 116 -12.57 10.63 18.31
C PHE A 116 -11.69 11.89 18.46
N PHE A 117 -11.94 12.92 17.66
CA PHE A 117 -11.23 14.19 17.77
C PHE A 117 -11.52 14.88 19.11
N ASN A 118 -12.77 14.89 19.59
CA ASN A 118 -13.10 15.52 20.87
C ASN A 118 -12.52 14.77 22.08
N LEU A 119 -12.43 13.44 22.01
CA LEU A 119 -11.92 12.63 23.12
C LEU A 119 -10.38 12.61 23.20
N GLN A 120 -9.66 13.03 22.14
CA GLN A 120 -8.19 13.14 22.10
C GLN A 120 -7.45 11.88 22.60
N LEU A 121 -8.03 10.70 22.35
CA LEU A 121 -7.50 9.41 22.78
C LEU A 121 -6.18 9.08 22.08
N THR A 122 -5.32 8.34 22.77
CA THR A 122 -4.06 7.87 22.18
C THR A 122 -4.25 6.59 21.39
N SER A 123 -5.29 5.81 21.72
CA SER A 123 -5.65 4.58 21.01
C SER A 123 -7.16 4.51 20.81
N THR A 124 -7.60 4.04 19.64
CA THR A 124 -9.02 3.80 19.34
C THR A 124 -9.66 2.83 20.34
N TYR A 125 -8.91 1.89 20.92
CA TYR A 125 -9.42 0.94 21.91
C TYR A 125 -9.73 1.57 23.27
N GLU A 126 -9.18 2.75 23.59
CA GLU A 126 -9.54 3.49 24.80
C GLU A 126 -11.01 3.92 24.77
N TYR A 127 -11.58 4.12 23.58
CA TYR A 127 -12.99 4.39 23.43
C TYR A 127 -13.86 3.21 23.89
N LEU A 128 -13.41 1.96 23.63
CA LEU A 128 -14.13 0.78 24.08
C LEU A 128 -14.11 0.63 25.61
N GLU A 129 -13.04 1.06 26.26
CA GLU A 129 -12.98 1.11 27.72
C GLU A 129 -13.95 2.15 28.29
N LEU A 130 -13.98 3.35 27.71
CA LEU A 130 -14.90 4.41 28.13
C LEU A 130 -16.37 4.04 27.94
N ARG A 131 -16.68 3.28 26.87
CA ARG A 131 -18.06 2.89 26.55
C ARG A 131 -18.51 1.62 27.27
N PHE A 132 -17.61 0.67 27.47
CA PHE A 132 -17.89 -0.64 28.04
C PHE A 132 -17.05 -0.87 29.31
N ASP A 133 -15.88 -1.51 29.18
CA ASP A 133 -15.02 -1.88 30.31
C ASP A 133 -13.59 -2.18 29.81
N GLN A 134 -12.62 -2.16 30.73
CA GLN A 134 -11.21 -2.43 30.48
C GLN A 134 -10.96 -3.81 29.84
N LYS A 135 -11.77 -4.81 30.22
CA LYS A 135 -11.68 -6.16 29.64
C LYS A 135 -11.92 -6.16 28.12
N VAL A 136 -12.86 -5.34 27.64
CA VAL A 136 -13.18 -5.21 26.21
C VAL A 136 -12.03 -4.54 25.47
N ARG A 137 -11.40 -3.51 26.06
CA ARG A 137 -10.20 -2.87 25.50
C ARG A 137 -9.06 -3.88 25.31
N ILE A 138 -8.76 -4.67 26.33
CA ILE A 138 -7.67 -5.66 26.27
C ILE A 138 -8.00 -6.73 25.23
N MET A 139 -9.22 -7.27 25.23
CA MET A 139 -9.64 -8.27 24.25
C MET A 139 -9.57 -7.74 22.81
N ALA A 140 -10.10 -6.55 22.54
CA ALA A 140 -10.10 -5.95 21.21
C ALA A 140 -8.69 -5.63 20.70
N SER A 141 -7.84 -5.04 21.56
CA SER A 141 -6.45 -4.74 21.19
C SER A 141 -5.62 -6.02 20.96
N LEU A 142 -5.85 -7.08 21.73
CA LEU A 142 -5.18 -8.38 21.54
C LEU A 142 -5.63 -9.04 20.24
N LEU A 143 -6.94 -9.11 19.98
CA LEU A 143 -7.47 -9.67 18.74
C LEU A 143 -6.95 -8.93 17.51
N PHE A 144 -6.90 -7.60 17.56
CA PHE A 144 -6.32 -6.81 16.49
C PHE A 144 -4.82 -7.06 16.32
N THR A 145 -4.06 -7.12 17.41
CA THR A 145 -2.61 -7.40 17.36
C THR A 145 -2.34 -8.76 16.73
N VAL A 146 -3.09 -9.80 17.12
CA VAL A 146 -2.97 -11.13 16.51
C VAL A 146 -3.34 -11.10 15.03
N SER A 147 -4.44 -10.42 14.67
CA SER A 147 -4.86 -10.28 13.27
C SER A 147 -3.79 -9.57 12.44
N LEU A 148 -3.17 -8.52 12.99
CA LEU A 148 -2.11 -7.78 12.34
C LEU A 148 -0.83 -8.62 12.18
N LEU A 149 -0.45 -9.40 13.21
CA LEU A 149 0.70 -10.31 13.13
C LEU A 149 0.53 -11.39 12.05
N LEU A 150 -0.71 -11.87 11.82
CA LEU A 150 -1.00 -12.82 10.76
C LEU A 150 -1.04 -12.16 9.37
N TYR A 151 -1.49 -10.91 9.30
CA TYR A 151 -1.65 -10.18 8.05
C TYR A 151 -0.34 -9.61 7.49
N LEU A 152 0.52 -9.05 8.34
CA LEU A 152 1.76 -8.38 7.93
C LEU A 152 2.70 -9.25 7.06
N PRO A 153 2.95 -10.53 7.36
CA PRO A 153 3.78 -11.39 6.51
C PRO A 153 3.23 -11.53 5.09
N ILE A 154 1.90 -11.63 4.95
CA ILE A 154 1.24 -11.74 3.64
C ILE A 154 1.46 -10.46 2.83
N VAL A 155 1.33 -9.30 3.48
CA VAL A 155 1.50 -7.99 2.85
C VAL A 155 2.90 -7.80 2.28
N VAL A 156 3.92 -8.29 2.98
CA VAL A 156 5.31 -8.21 2.52
C VAL A 156 5.63 -9.28 1.46
N TYR A 157 5.04 -10.47 1.60
CA TYR A 157 5.34 -11.61 0.73
C TYR A 157 4.88 -11.40 -0.72
N VAL A 158 3.67 -10.88 -0.95
CA VAL A 158 3.12 -10.69 -2.31
C VAL A 158 4.01 -9.81 -3.21
N PRO A 159 4.43 -8.60 -2.79
CA PRO A 159 5.35 -7.79 -3.59
C PRO A 159 6.75 -8.40 -3.69
N ALA A 160 7.23 -9.09 -2.66
CA ALA A 160 8.53 -9.79 -2.72
C ALA A 160 8.51 -10.94 -3.75
N LEU A 161 7.38 -11.64 -3.89
CA LEU A 161 7.18 -12.68 -4.89
C LEU A 161 7.18 -12.10 -6.32
N ALA A 162 6.45 -11.00 -6.54
CA ALA A 162 6.47 -10.32 -7.83
C ALA A 162 7.86 -9.80 -8.18
N PHE A 163 8.58 -9.23 -7.22
CA PHE A 163 9.97 -8.78 -7.39
C PHE A 163 10.92 -9.94 -7.70
N ASN A 164 10.78 -11.09 -7.05
CA ASN A 164 11.57 -12.29 -7.34
C ASN A 164 11.36 -12.78 -8.78
N HIS A 165 10.13 -12.68 -9.31
CA HIS A 165 9.83 -13.13 -10.66
C HIS A 165 10.59 -12.36 -11.75
N VAL A 166 10.82 -11.05 -11.53
CA VAL A 166 11.48 -10.15 -12.49
C VAL A 166 12.98 -9.96 -12.24
N SER A 167 13.44 -10.05 -10.98
CA SER A 167 14.86 -9.89 -10.64
C SER A 167 15.63 -11.22 -10.52
N GLY A 168 14.93 -12.33 -10.27
CA GLY A 168 15.53 -13.62 -9.94
C GLY A 168 16.15 -13.69 -8.53
N ILE A 169 16.14 -12.59 -7.75
CA ILE A 169 16.70 -12.54 -6.39
C ILE A 169 15.79 -13.29 -5.43
N SER A 170 16.35 -14.12 -4.55
CA SER A 170 15.57 -14.95 -3.63
C SER A 170 14.62 -14.12 -2.74
N ILE A 171 13.37 -14.60 -2.61
CA ILE A 171 12.31 -13.94 -1.84
C ILE A 171 12.73 -13.72 -0.39
N HIS A 172 13.42 -14.71 0.21
CA HIS A 172 13.88 -14.62 1.59
C HIS A 172 14.88 -13.48 1.79
N PHE A 173 15.84 -13.31 0.88
CA PHE A 173 16.86 -12.28 0.99
C PHE A 173 16.27 -10.86 0.88
N ILE A 174 15.44 -10.63 -0.15
CA ILE A 174 14.81 -9.31 -0.34
C ILE A 174 13.85 -8.97 0.80
N THR A 175 13.08 -9.95 1.28
CA THR A 175 12.13 -9.77 2.39
C THR A 175 12.87 -9.38 3.66
N THR A 176 13.97 -10.07 4.00
CA THR A 176 14.78 -9.72 5.16
C THR A 176 15.31 -8.30 5.08
N ILE A 177 15.86 -7.88 3.94
CA ILE A 177 16.38 -6.51 3.76
C ILE A 177 15.28 -5.46 3.94
N VAL A 178 14.16 -5.60 3.21
CA VAL A 178 13.07 -4.62 3.25
C VAL A 178 12.47 -4.51 4.64
N VAL A 179 12.21 -5.66 5.31
CA VAL A 179 11.66 -5.67 6.66
C VAL A 179 12.66 -5.08 7.66
N SER A 180 13.94 -5.42 7.58
CA SER A 180 14.95 -4.85 8.46
C SER A 180 15.03 -3.34 8.32
N VAL A 181 15.08 -2.81 7.08
CA VAL A 181 15.05 -1.37 6.83
C VAL A 181 13.78 -0.73 7.39
N CYS A 182 12.63 -1.35 7.14
CA CYS A 182 11.33 -0.89 7.62
C CYS A 182 11.26 -0.77 9.15
N VAL A 183 11.69 -1.82 9.84
CA VAL A 183 11.76 -1.86 11.31
C VAL A 183 12.72 -0.78 11.82
N LEU A 184 13.90 -0.63 11.20
CA LEU A 184 14.90 0.34 11.65
C LEU A 184 14.40 1.79 11.56
N TYR A 185 13.88 2.21 10.39
CA TYR A 185 13.42 3.60 10.25
C TYR A 185 12.17 3.87 11.09
N THR A 186 11.30 2.88 11.29
CA THR A 186 10.09 3.01 12.12
C THR A 186 10.45 3.10 13.59
N MET A 187 11.38 2.28 14.08
CA MET A 187 11.82 2.32 15.48
C MET A 187 12.56 3.62 15.82
N LEU A 188 13.37 4.14 14.90
CA LEU A 188 14.12 5.38 15.13
C LEU A 188 13.23 6.63 15.02
N GLY A 189 12.31 6.65 14.06
CA GLY A 189 11.59 7.88 13.71
C GLY A 189 10.14 7.96 14.20
N GLY A 190 9.56 6.86 14.71
CA GLY A 190 8.17 6.80 15.17
C GLY A 190 7.15 7.11 14.07
N ILE A 191 5.93 7.49 14.45
CA ILE A 191 4.87 7.78 13.46
C ILE A 191 5.23 8.95 12.54
N LYS A 192 6.10 9.87 13.00
CA LYS A 192 6.56 11.01 12.20
C LYS A 192 7.34 10.57 10.98
N ALA A 193 8.24 9.61 11.15
CA ALA A 193 8.98 9.07 10.03
C ALA A 193 8.07 8.32 9.07
N VAL A 194 7.20 7.45 9.58
CA VAL A 194 6.28 6.66 8.75
C VAL A 194 5.45 7.56 7.84
N VAL A 195 4.84 8.62 8.38
CA VAL A 195 4.02 9.55 7.59
C VAL A 195 4.84 10.25 6.50
N TRP A 196 6.07 10.67 6.80
CA TRP A 196 6.93 11.33 5.82
C TRP A 196 7.46 10.37 4.76
N THR A 197 7.83 9.15 5.14
CA THR A 197 8.27 8.12 4.18
C THR A 197 7.12 7.74 3.25
N ASP A 198 5.92 7.54 3.79
CA ASP A 198 4.73 7.25 2.99
C ASP A 198 4.40 8.40 2.04
N PHE A 199 4.46 9.64 2.52
CA PHE A 199 4.22 10.82 1.68
C PHE A 199 5.20 10.89 0.52
N LEU A 200 6.50 10.66 0.75
CA LEU A 200 7.49 10.67 -0.34
C LEU A 200 7.30 9.49 -1.29
N GLN A 201 7.06 8.29 -0.76
CA GLN A 201 6.86 7.08 -1.55
C GLN A 201 5.56 7.16 -2.37
N SER A 202 4.55 7.88 -1.89
CA SER A 202 3.27 8.07 -2.57
C SER A 202 3.43 8.68 -3.97
N PHE A 203 4.33 9.65 -4.13
CA PHE A 203 4.58 10.27 -5.43
C PHE A 203 5.19 9.29 -6.42
N VAL A 204 6.12 8.46 -5.96
CA VAL A 204 6.76 7.49 -6.86
C VAL A 204 5.80 6.39 -7.24
N THR A 205 5.01 5.89 -6.29
CA THR A 205 3.95 4.90 -6.58
C THR A 205 2.92 5.48 -7.55
N MET A 206 2.40 6.69 -7.29
CA MET A 206 1.44 7.36 -8.18
C MET A 206 2.01 7.58 -9.59
N GLY A 207 3.27 8.04 -9.69
CA GLY A 207 3.97 8.21 -10.95
C GLY A 207 4.14 6.88 -11.70
N SER A 208 4.47 5.80 -10.98
CA SER A 208 4.59 4.45 -11.53
C SER A 208 3.26 3.94 -12.08
N CYS A 209 2.15 4.14 -11.34
CA CYS A 209 0.80 3.81 -11.80
C CYS A 209 0.46 4.51 -13.11
N LEU A 210 0.66 5.83 -13.15
CA LEU A 210 0.34 6.64 -14.33
C LEU A 210 1.19 6.22 -15.53
N ALA A 211 2.49 5.96 -15.32
CA ALA A 211 3.38 5.47 -16.37
C ALA A 211 2.89 4.13 -16.95
N VAL A 212 2.52 3.17 -16.10
CA VAL A 212 1.99 1.87 -16.55
C VAL A 212 0.69 2.04 -17.35
N ILE A 213 -0.22 2.88 -16.88
CA ILE A 213 -1.50 3.15 -17.58
C ILE A 213 -1.24 3.80 -18.94
N ILE A 214 -0.39 4.83 -19.00
CA ILE A 214 -0.10 5.56 -20.24
C ILE A 214 0.60 4.66 -21.26
N LEU A 215 1.63 3.91 -20.85
CA LEU A 215 2.34 2.98 -21.73
C LEU A 215 1.41 1.85 -22.23
N GLY A 216 0.52 1.36 -21.36
CA GLY A 216 -0.52 0.40 -21.73
C GLY A 216 -1.47 0.96 -22.79
N LEU A 217 -1.95 2.19 -22.60
CA LEU A 217 -2.83 2.86 -23.56
C LEU A 217 -2.16 3.10 -24.91
N ILE A 218 -0.89 3.52 -24.93
CA ILE A 218 -0.13 3.70 -26.17
C ILE A 218 0.02 2.37 -26.90
N LYS A 219 0.35 1.28 -26.19
CA LYS A 219 0.52 -0.06 -26.78
C LYS A 219 -0.76 -0.61 -27.40
N ILE A 220 -1.92 -0.28 -26.83
CA ILE A 220 -3.23 -0.74 -27.31
C ILE A 220 -3.80 0.17 -28.44
N GLY A 221 -3.16 1.32 -28.71
CA GLY A 221 -3.60 2.28 -29.73
C GLY A 221 -4.67 3.25 -29.24
N GLY A 222 -4.72 3.50 -27.93
CA GLY A 222 -5.58 4.51 -27.30
C GLY A 222 -6.73 3.95 -26.46
N PHE A 223 -7.41 4.85 -25.75
CA PHE A 223 -8.49 4.51 -24.82
C PHE A 223 -9.67 3.81 -25.50
N LYS A 224 -10.02 4.23 -26.73
CA LYS A 224 -11.13 3.64 -27.47
C LYS A 224 -10.90 2.15 -27.76
N ASN A 225 -9.72 1.79 -28.24
CA ASN A 225 -9.37 0.40 -28.49
C ASN A 225 -9.33 -0.43 -27.20
N MET A 226 -8.84 0.14 -26.09
CA MET A 226 -8.86 -0.52 -24.79
C MET A 226 -10.29 -0.82 -24.32
N TRP A 227 -11.22 0.14 -24.50
CA TRP A 227 -12.62 -0.04 -24.17
C TRP A 227 -13.27 -1.12 -25.05
N ASP A 228 -13.05 -1.05 -26.36
CA ASP A 228 -13.63 -1.99 -27.32
C ASP A 228 -13.13 -3.43 -27.08
N ILE A 229 -11.83 -3.61 -26.78
CA ILE A 229 -11.25 -4.92 -26.43
C ILE A 229 -11.81 -5.43 -25.10
N SER A 230 -11.95 -4.55 -24.11
CA SER A 230 -12.46 -4.94 -22.79
C SER A 230 -13.95 -5.31 -22.85
N TYR A 231 -14.72 -4.61 -23.68
CA TYR A 231 -16.11 -4.93 -23.95
C TYR A 231 -16.26 -6.25 -24.71
N ALA A 232 -15.49 -6.43 -25.80
CA ALA A 232 -15.49 -7.67 -26.57
C ALA A 232 -15.00 -8.88 -25.77
N GLY A 233 -14.10 -8.66 -24.81
CA GLY A 233 -13.61 -9.67 -23.89
C GLY A 233 -14.53 -9.97 -22.71
N GLY A 234 -15.72 -9.36 -22.63
CA GLY A 234 -16.68 -9.57 -21.55
C GLY A 234 -16.23 -9.04 -20.19
N ARG A 235 -15.23 -8.14 -20.14
CA ARG A 235 -14.65 -7.65 -18.87
C ARG A 235 -15.38 -6.43 -18.30
N ILE A 236 -16.19 -5.76 -19.12
CA ILE A 236 -16.98 -4.59 -18.72
C ILE A 236 -18.37 -5.05 -18.32
N GLU A 237 -18.51 -5.41 -17.05
CA GLU A 237 -19.78 -5.72 -16.40
C GLU A 237 -19.83 -4.92 -15.09
N PHE A 238 -20.92 -4.18 -14.89
CA PHE A 238 -21.10 -3.32 -13.72
C PHE A 238 -22.30 -3.71 -12.85
N PHE A 239 -23.28 -4.42 -13.41
CA PHE A 239 -24.60 -4.61 -12.79
C PHE A 239 -25.24 -6.00 -12.99
N GLU A 240 -24.72 -6.82 -13.90
CA GLU A 240 -25.12 -8.23 -14.09
C GLU A 240 -23.97 -9.13 -13.63
#